data_AF-A0A800F3W1-F1
#
_entry.id   AF-A0A800F3W1-F1
#
_cell.length_a   1.000
_cell.length_b   1.000
_cell.length_c   1.000
_cell.angle_alpha   90.00
_cell.angle_beta   90.00
_cell.angle_gamma   90.00
#
_symmetry.space_group_name_H-M   'P 1'
#
loop_
_entity.id
_entity.type
_entity.pdbx_description
1 polymer ?
#
loop_
_entity_poly.entity_id
_entity_poly.type
_entity_poly.pdbx_seq_one_letter_code
_entity_poly.pdbx_strand_id
1 'polypeptide(L)'
;MRKTFTRRDSLKLMGSAVVGSQLVGGAQPLAAHVHGAPAGERVGARAVGRSETRVDEDLRGIFVILSTPYTETGAVHYEDLAFQVEWLDRAGAHGLVWPQNSSDYPRLTTAEIKRGMEVLTRANRGRSLTLVLGVQQDSTPEMVELATFAEGLEPDMMIAMPPKVGDSLEDYREYYHALARVTARPIMIQTSPNRPGIEFKTDFIKELADAYPNLGYVKE
;
A
#
# COMPACT_ATOMS: atom_id res chain seq x y z
N MET A 1 -21.92 23.11 23.11
CA MET A 1 -20.88 23.53 22.14
C MET A 1 -20.26 22.29 21.50
N ARG A 2 -20.63 21.95 20.26
CA ARG A 2 -19.86 20.95 19.48
C ARG A 2 -18.53 21.59 19.13
N LYS A 3 -17.41 21.09 19.68
CA LYS A 3 -16.09 21.50 19.25
C LYS A 3 -15.89 20.95 17.82
N THR A 4 -15.96 21.82 16.83
CA THR A 4 -15.60 21.48 15.45
C THR A 4 -14.09 21.44 15.38
N PHE A 5 -13.50 20.25 15.51
CA PHE A 5 -12.07 20.06 15.32
C PHE A 5 -11.76 20.15 13.83
N THR A 6 -10.77 20.97 13.47
CA THR A 6 -10.22 20.97 12.11
C THR A 6 -9.41 19.68 11.90
N ARG A 7 -9.19 19.26 10.65
CA ARG A 7 -8.30 18.11 10.32
C ARG A 7 -6.92 18.28 11.00
N ARG A 8 -6.46 19.54 11.09
CA ARG A 8 -5.26 19.96 11.83
C ARG A 8 -5.32 19.68 13.34
N ASP A 9 -6.44 19.97 13.99
CA ASP A 9 -6.56 19.72 15.44
C ASP A 9 -6.52 18.22 15.75
N SER A 10 -7.04 17.39 14.85
CA SER A 10 -6.91 15.93 14.96
C SER A 10 -5.46 15.45 14.77
N LEU A 11 -4.71 16.06 13.84
CA LEU A 11 -3.30 15.72 13.56
C LEU A 11 -2.37 16.09 14.74
N LYS A 12 -2.58 17.26 15.36
CA LYS A 12 -1.81 17.67 16.55
C LYS A 12 -2.03 16.76 17.76
N LEU A 13 -3.22 16.17 17.90
CA LEU A 13 -3.52 15.24 19.00
C LEU A 13 -2.91 13.84 18.79
N MET A 14 -2.72 13.40 17.53
CA MET A 14 -2.17 12.06 17.23
C MET A 14 -0.65 12.04 17.04
N GLY A 15 -0.02 13.18 16.74
CA GLY A 15 1.44 13.29 16.62
C GLY A 15 2.23 12.93 17.89
N SER A 16 1.57 12.81 19.05
CA SER A 16 2.19 12.36 20.31
C SER A 16 2.25 10.84 20.48
N ALA A 17 1.70 10.03 19.55
CA ALA A 17 1.55 8.59 19.76
C ALA A 17 2.44 7.68 18.88
N VAL A 18 3.27 8.21 17.99
CA VAL A 18 4.25 7.38 17.22
C VAL A 18 5.62 8.09 17.16
N VAL A 19 6.22 8.30 18.33
CA VAL A 19 7.67 8.29 18.49
C VAL A 19 7.95 7.37 19.66
N GLY A 20 8.01 6.07 19.37
CA GLY A 20 8.59 5.09 20.28
C GLY A 20 10.08 5.34 20.36
N SER A 21 10.49 6.27 21.23
CA SER A 21 11.87 6.42 21.63
C SER A 21 12.32 5.16 22.36
N GLN A 22 13.23 4.39 21.77
CA GLN A 22 14.18 3.62 22.55
C GLN A 22 15.48 4.41 22.60
N LEU A 23 15.67 5.14 23.69
CA LEU A 23 16.95 5.71 24.08
C LEU A 23 17.89 4.56 24.51
N VAL A 24 18.80 4.23 23.60
CA VAL A 24 20.16 3.69 23.70
C VAL A 24 20.62 3.11 25.05
N GLY A 25 21.02 1.83 25.00
CA GLY A 25 22.08 1.28 25.85
C GLY A 25 23.09 0.51 25.01
N GLY A 26 24.18 1.18 24.63
CA GLY A 26 25.47 0.60 24.20
C GLY A 26 25.44 -0.54 23.17
N ALA A 27 25.42 -0.21 21.88
CA ALA A 27 25.90 -1.11 20.83
C ALA A 27 26.63 -0.29 19.76
N GLN A 28 27.89 -0.64 19.49
CA GLN A 28 28.65 -0.06 18.37
C GLN A 28 27.99 -0.48 17.04
N PRO A 29 27.96 0.40 16.03
CA PRO A 29 27.44 0.03 14.72
C PRO A 29 28.31 -1.06 14.10
N LEU A 30 27.68 -2.16 13.66
CA LEU A 30 28.33 -3.19 12.86
C LEU A 30 28.73 -2.57 11.51
N ALA A 31 30.03 -2.62 11.19
CA ALA A 31 30.52 -2.23 9.87
C ALA A 31 29.93 -3.16 8.80
N ALA A 32 29.24 -2.59 7.82
CA ALA A 32 28.77 -3.33 6.64
C ALA A 32 29.99 -3.71 5.78
N HIS A 33 30.31 -5.00 5.71
CA HIS A 33 31.24 -5.52 4.73
C HIS A 33 30.57 -5.52 3.35
N VAL A 34 31.11 -4.69 2.45
CA VAL A 34 30.74 -4.65 1.04
C VAL A 34 31.36 -5.87 0.35
N HIS A 35 30.57 -6.91 0.10
CA HIS A 35 30.93 -7.92 -0.89
C HIS A 35 30.34 -7.50 -2.25
N GLY A 36 31.22 -7.15 -3.17
CA GLY A 36 30.86 -6.81 -4.54
C GLY A 36 30.25 -8.01 -5.27
N ALA A 37 29.05 -7.81 -5.80
CA ALA A 37 28.46 -8.67 -6.83
C ALA A 37 28.63 -7.98 -8.20
N PRO A 38 28.84 -8.75 -9.28
CA PRO A 38 29.23 -8.19 -10.57
C PRO A 38 28.05 -7.50 -11.26
N ALA A 39 28.36 -6.44 -12.00
CA ALA A 39 27.43 -5.73 -12.87
C ALA A 39 26.96 -6.65 -14.01
N GLY A 40 25.70 -7.08 -13.92
CA GLY A 40 24.98 -7.75 -15.00
C GLY A 40 24.15 -6.73 -15.77
N GLU A 41 24.62 -6.39 -16.96
CA GLU A 41 23.94 -5.58 -17.97
C GLU A 41 22.54 -6.14 -18.27
N ARG A 42 21.47 -5.34 -18.08
CA ARG A 42 20.12 -5.67 -18.53
C ARG A 42 19.71 -4.70 -19.64
N VAL A 43 19.95 -5.11 -20.88
CA VAL A 43 19.36 -4.52 -22.08
C VAL A 43 18.07 -5.29 -22.43
N GLY A 44 17.01 -4.56 -22.79
CA GLY A 44 15.99 -5.10 -23.70
C GLY A 44 14.54 -4.79 -23.34
N ALA A 45 13.86 -4.09 -24.25
CA ALA A 45 12.45 -3.70 -24.24
C ALA A 45 11.47 -4.84 -23.88
N ARG A 46 10.43 -4.52 -23.09
CA ARG A 46 9.32 -5.43 -22.81
C ARG A 46 8.42 -5.59 -24.04
N ALA A 47 8.43 -6.78 -24.63
CA ALA A 47 7.43 -7.22 -25.58
C ALA A 47 6.14 -7.60 -24.85
N VAL A 48 4.99 -7.19 -25.41
CA VAL A 48 3.65 -7.52 -24.94
C VAL A 48 3.29 -8.92 -25.41
N GLY A 49 3.13 -9.86 -24.48
CA GLY A 49 2.59 -11.19 -24.71
C GLY A 49 1.77 -11.62 -23.49
N ARG A 50 0.59 -12.23 -23.71
CA ARG A 50 -0.29 -12.77 -22.66
C ARG A 50 0.54 -13.65 -21.72
N SER A 51 0.77 -13.21 -20.49
CA SER A 51 1.52 -13.97 -19.49
C SER A 51 0.55 -14.60 -18.52
N GLU A 52 0.61 -15.93 -18.44
CA GLU A 52 0.17 -16.70 -17.28
C GLU A 52 0.72 -16.05 -16.00
N THR A 53 -0.07 -16.04 -14.93
CA THR A 53 0.29 -15.46 -13.64
C THR A 53 1.48 -16.23 -13.09
N ARG A 54 2.70 -15.73 -13.35
CA ARG A 54 3.89 -16.16 -12.63
C ARG A 54 3.69 -15.70 -11.19
N VAL A 55 3.50 -16.64 -10.29
CA VAL A 55 3.70 -16.39 -8.85
C VAL A 55 5.18 -16.01 -8.73
N ASP A 56 5.45 -14.71 -8.73
CA ASP A 56 6.80 -14.15 -8.82
C ASP A 56 7.56 -14.45 -7.50
N GLU A 57 8.78 -14.97 -7.58
CA GLU A 57 9.63 -15.28 -6.42
C GLU A 57 10.16 -14.00 -5.69
N ASP A 58 9.74 -12.80 -6.12
CA ASP A 58 10.56 -11.57 -6.05
C ASP A 58 9.97 -10.38 -5.28
N LEU A 59 8.85 -10.50 -4.53
CA LEU A 59 8.43 -9.41 -3.64
C LEU A 59 9.24 -9.41 -2.33
N ARG A 60 10.46 -8.89 -2.38
CA ARG A 60 11.40 -8.86 -1.25
C ARG A 60 12.02 -7.48 -1.07
N GLY A 61 12.41 -7.19 0.17
CA GLY A 61 13.11 -5.96 0.53
C GLY A 61 12.23 -4.97 1.27
N ILE A 62 12.53 -3.67 1.12
CA ILE A 62 11.93 -2.60 1.92
C ILE A 62 10.80 -1.94 1.14
N PHE A 63 9.57 -2.16 1.60
CA PHE A 63 8.34 -1.56 1.07
C PHE A 63 7.85 -0.50 2.05
N VAL A 64 8.03 0.77 1.70
CA VAL A 64 7.71 1.87 2.61
C VAL A 64 6.26 2.31 2.40
N ILE A 65 5.47 2.28 3.48
CA ILE A 65 4.15 2.92 3.50
C ILE A 65 4.37 4.43 3.60
N LEU A 66 4.00 5.17 2.56
CA LEU A 66 4.20 6.62 2.51
C LEU A 66 3.28 7.32 3.51
N SER A 67 3.76 8.40 4.10
CA SER A 67 2.90 9.32 4.85
C SER A 67 2.14 10.23 3.86
N THR A 68 0.99 10.76 4.26
CA THR A 68 0.30 11.79 3.47
C THR A 68 0.67 13.16 4.02
N PRO A 69 1.48 13.96 3.32
CA PRO A 69 1.80 15.32 3.74
C PRO A 69 0.62 16.25 3.47
N TYR A 70 0.52 17.31 4.27
CA TYR A 70 -0.55 18.29 4.20
C TYR A 70 0.01 19.71 4.18
N THR A 71 -0.63 20.59 3.42
CA THR A 71 -0.35 22.03 3.44
C THR A 71 -0.87 22.67 4.74
N GLU A 72 -0.52 23.93 4.98
CA GLU A 72 -1.02 24.68 6.14
C GLU A 72 -2.56 24.81 6.16
N THR A 73 -3.20 24.75 4.99
CA THR A 73 -4.66 24.78 4.84
C THR A 73 -5.32 23.43 5.11
N GLY A 74 -4.53 22.36 5.27
CA GLY A 74 -5.00 20.99 5.50
C GLY A 74 -5.35 20.22 4.23
N ALA A 75 -5.06 20.77 3.05
CA ALA A 75 -5.14 20.05 1.79
C ALA A 75 -3.94 19.09 1.65
N VAL A 76 -4.10 17.98 0.91
CA VAL A 76 -2.97 17.09 0.60
C VAL A 76 -1.89 17.86 -0.17
N HIS A 77 -0.65 17.74 0.28
CA HIS A 77 0.51 18.35 -0.38
C HIS A 77 1.10 17.39 -1.41
N TYR A 78 0.56 17.42 -2.64
CA TYR A 78 0.91 16.44 -3.66
C TYR A 78 2.37 16.53 -4.14
N GLU A 79 2.98 17.72 -4.17
CA GLU A 79 4.41 17.83 -4.51
C GLU A 79 5.29 17.13 -3.48
N ASP A 80 4.98 17.27 -2.18
CA ASP A 80 5.74 16.61 -1.11
C ASP A 80 5.47 15.10 -1.07
N LEU A 81 4.24 14.67 -1.44
CA LEU A 81 3.94 13.24 -1.65
C LEU A 81 4.78 12.66 -2.80
N ALA A 82 4.94 13.39 -3.90
CA ALA A 82 5.79 12.98 -5.01
C ALA A 82 7.28 12.96 -4.64
N PHE A 83 7.73 13.93 -3.82
CA PHE A 83 9.12 14.01 -3.35
C PHE A 83 9.53 12.78 -2.54
N GLN A 84 8.62 12.19 -1.76
CA GLN A 84 8.91 10.93 -1.04
C GLN A 84 9.33 9.80 -1.99
N VAL A 85 8.78 9.73 -3.22
CA VAL A 85 9.16 8.71 -4.21
C VAL A 85 10.62 8.89 -4.66
N GLU A 86 11.03 10.13 -4.93
CA GLU A 86 12.42 10.44 -5.28
C GLU A 86 13.37 10.09 -4.13
N TRP A 87 12.98 10.42 -2.90
CA TRP A 87 13.79 10.11 -1.72
C TRP A 87 13.96 8.60 -1.53
N LEU A 88 12.88 7.81 -1.68
CA LEU A 88 12.93 6.35 -1.56
C LEU A 88 13.80 5.68 -2.62
N ASP A 89 13.71 6.13 -3.87
CA ASP A 89 14.53 5.61 -4.97
C ASP A 89 16.02 5.87 -4.68
N ARG A 90 16.37 7.08 -4.24
CA ARG A 90 17.73 7.43 -3.81
C ARG A 90 18.21 6.65 -2.58
N ALA A 91 17.30 6.31 -1.67
CA ALA A 91 17.61 5.58 -0.44
C ALA A 91 17.76 4.06 -0.68
N GLY A 92 17.44 3.55 -1.87
CA GLY A 92 17.52 2.11 -2.18
C GLY A 92 16.35 1.30 -1.61
N ALA A 93 15.17 1.91 -1.46
CA ALA A 93 13.95 1.15 -1.18
C ALA A 93 13.59 0.24 -2.37
N HIS A 94 12.78 -0.79 -2.12
CA HIS A 94 12.38 -1.77 -3.14
C HIS A 94 10.96 -1.52 -3.63
N GLY A 95 10.14 -0.89 -2.80
CA GLY A 95 8.78 -0.52 -3.16
C GLY A 95 8.21 0.56 -2.26
N LEU A 96 7.07 1.07 -2.70
CA LEU A 96 6.30 2.06 -1.98
C LEU A 96 4.84 1.63 -1.95
N VAL A 97 4.17 1.94 -0.84
CA VAL A 97 2.77 1.57 -0.60
C VAL A 97 1.99 2.81 -0.21
N TRP A 98 0.89 3.12 -0.92
CA TRP A 98 0.01 4.22 -0.53
C TRP A 98 -1.41 4.12 -1.13
N PRO A 99 -2.44 4.56 -0.40
CA PRO A 99 -2.46 4.88 1.02
C PRO A 99 -2.77 3.64 1.86
N GLN A 100 -2.18 3.54 3.05
CA GLN A 100 -2.57 2.58 4.10
C GLN A 100 -2.78 3.31 5.44
N ASN A 101 -2.96 2.59 6.56
CA ASN A 101 -3.21 3.22 7.87
C ASN A 101 -2.16 4.29 8.25
N SER A 102 -0.87 4.02 8.07
CA SER A 102 0.20 5.00 8.33
C SER A 102 0.21 6.19 7.36
N SER A 103 -0.58 6.12 6.28
CA SER A 103 -0.78 7.20 5.32
C SER A 103 -1.96 8.11 5.69
N ASP A 104 -2.56 7.98 6.87
CA ASP A 104 -3.80 8.69 7.23
C ASP A 104 -4.98 8.40 6.30
N TYR A 105 -5.03 7.21 5.67
CA TYR A 105 -6.08 6.86 4.70
C TYR A 105 -7.52 7.18 5.16
N PRO A 106 -7.94 6.95 6.43
CA PRO A 106 -9.32 7.21 6.85
C PRO A 106 -9.71 8.69 6.81
N ARG A 107 -8.74 9.59 6.65
CA ARG A 107 -8.93 11.04 6.57
C ARG A 107 -8.99 11.56 5.13
N LEU A 108 -8.65 10.73 4.15
CA LEU A 108 -8.64 11.10 2.75
C LEU A 108 -10.00 10.85 2.10
N THR A 109 -10.43 11.78 1.28
CA THR A 109 -11.55 11.56 0.37
C THR A 109 -11.13 10.66 -0.79
N THR A 110 -12.06 9.94 -1.41
CA THR A 110 -11.78 9.13 -2.61
C THR A 110 -11.17 9.95 -3.74
N ALA A 111 -11.55 11.23 -3.89
CA ALA A 111 -10.94 12.13 -4.86
C ALA A 111 -9.47 12.44 -4.54
N GLU A 112 -9.13 12.69 -3.27
CA GLU A 112 -7.74 12.88 -2.83
C GLU A 112 -6.92 11.60 -3.02
N ILE A 113 -7.50 10.43 -2.75
CA ILE A 113 -6.87 9.13 -2.99
C ILE A 113 -6.56 8.95 -4.48
N LYS A 114 -7.57 9.08 -5.36
CA LYS A 114 -7.38 8.97 -6.81
C LYS A 114 -6.30 9.92 -7.32
N ARG A 115 -6.31 11.18 -6.84
CA ARG A 115 -5.30 12.16 -7.21
C ARG A 115 -3.89 11.79 -6.72
N GLY A 116 -3.76 11.32 -5.48
CA GLY A 116 -2.48 10.87 -4.94
C GLY A 116 -1.93 9.65 -5.69
N MET A 117 -2.79 8.71 -6.09
CA MET A 117 -2.38 7.56 -6.93
C MET A 117 -1.82 8.01 -8.28
N GLU A 118 -2.46 8.98 -8.96
CA GLU A 118 -1.93 9.55 -10.21
C GLU A 118 -0.55 10.21 -9.99
N VAL A 119 -0.42 10.96 -8.90
CA VAL A 119 0.82 11.67 -8.54
C VAL A 119 1.95 10.69 -8.30
N LEU A 120 1.72 9.66 -7.48
CA LEU A 120 2.70 8.63 -7.18
C LEU A 120 3.06 7.79 -8.42
N THR A 121 2.07 7.44 -9.24
CA THR A 121 2.30 6.72 -10.50
C THR A 121 3.21 7.53 -11.43
N ARG A 122 2.93 8.83 -11.59
CA ARG A 122 3.77 9.72 -12.42
C ARG A 122 5.16 9.90 -11.82
N ALA A 123 5.24 10.11 -10.51
CA ALA A 123 6.50 10.28 -9.79
C ALA A 123 7.35 9.00 -9.82
N ASN A 124 6.75 7.81 -9.93
CA ASN A 124 7.49 6.56 -10.01
C ASN A 124 7.94 6.18 -11.44
N ARG A 125 7.52 6.92 -12.48
CA ARG A 125 7.92 6.61 -13.86
C ARG A 125 9.44 6.67 -14.03
N GLY A 126 10.00 5.61 -14.61
CA GLY A 126 11.44 5.48 -14.86
C GLY A 126 12.27 5.09 -13.63
N ARG A 127 11.63 4.79 -12.50
CA ARG A 127 12.28 4.32 -11.27
C ARG A 127 12.06 2.82 -11.09
N SER A 128 12.85 2.22 -10.19
CA SER A 128 12.84 0.77 -9.95
C SER A 128 11.92 0.33 -8.79
N LEU A 129 11.27 1.28 -8.11
CA LEU A 129 10.39 0.97 -6.98
C LEU A 129 9.14 0.23 -7.47
N THR A 130 8.81 -0.86 -6.79
CA THR A 130 7.51 -1.53 -6.93
C THR A 130 6.41 -0.61 -6.39
N LEU A 131 5.47 -0.23 -7.24
CA LEU A 131 4.35 0.63 -6.87
C LEU A 131 3.15 -0.22 -6.41
N VAL A 132 2.85 -0.13 -5.12
CA VAL A 132 1.70 -0.82 -4.50
C VAL A 132 0.63 0.20 -4.13
N LEU A 133 -0.54 0.13 -4.78
CA LEU A 133 -1.64 1.06 -4.54
C LEU A 133 -2.70 0.48 -3.59
N GLY A 134 -3.02 1.24 -2.54
CA GLY A 134 -4.06 0.90 -1.57
C GLY A 134 -5.45 1.16 -2.09
N VAL A 135 -6.27 0.13 -2.23
CA VAL A 135 -7.62 0.21 -2.83
C VAL A 135 -8.74 -0.09 -1.83
N GLN A 136 -8.42 -0.25 -0.55
CA GLN A 136 -9.42 -0.46 0.48
C GLN A 136 -10.45 0.69 0.53
N GLN A 137 -11.71 0.30 0.61
CA GLN A 137 -12.87 1.16 0.87
C GLN A 137 -13.81 0.46 1.84
N ASP A 138 -14.77 1.22 2.37
CA ASP A 138 -15.66 0.74 3.42
C ASP A 138 -16.61 -0.36 2.91
N SER A 139 -16.99 -0.34 1.62
CA SER A 139 -17.86 -1.31 0.98
C SER A 139 -17.29 -1.92 -0.31
N THR A 140 -17.82 -3.08 -0.73
CA THR A 140 -17.41 -3.78 -1.95
C THR A 140 -17.58 -2.92 -3.22
N PRO A 141 -18.72 -2.23 -3.46
CA PRO A 141 -18.88 -1.43 -4.69
C PRO A 141 -17.88 -0.26 -4.77
N GLU A 142 -17.63 0.41 -3.65
CA GLU A 142 -16.66 1.52 -3.59
C GLU A 142 -15.23 1.02 -3.82
N MET A 143 -14.88 -0.14 -3.25
CA MET A 143 -13.57 -0.76 -3.49
C MET A 143 -13.41 -1.14 -4.95
N VAL A 144 -14.42 -1.75 -5.58
CA VAL A 144 -14.36 -2.11 -7.00
C VAL A 144 -14.19 -0.87 -7.87
N GLU A 145 -14.88 0.23 -7.56
CA GLU A 145 -14.72 1.50 -8.28
C GLU A 145 -13.28 2.03 -8.16
N LEU A 146 -12.73 2.08 -6.94
CA LEU A 146 -11.39 2.58 -6.70
C LEU A 146 -10.32 1.65 -7.32
N ALA A 147 -10.48 0.34 -7.19
CA ALA A 147 -9.57 -0.65 -7.76
C ALA A 147 -9.58 -0.59 -9.29
N THR A 148 -10.75 -0.40 -9.92
CA THR A 148 -10.85 -0.24 -11.38
C THR A 148 -10.12 1.02 -11.86
N PHE A 149 -10.26 2.12 -11.10
CA PHE A 149 -9.48 3.33 -11.37
C PHE A 149 -7.97 3.09 -11.21
N ALA A 150 -7.55 2.42 -10.13
CA ALA A 150 -6.16 2.10 -9.87
C ALA A 150 -5.58 1.17 -10.95
N GLU A 151 -6.33 0.20 -11.46
CA GLU A 151 -5.90 -0.69 -12.55
C GLU A 151 -5.52 0.11 -13.81
N GLY A 152 -6.27 1.15 -14.13
CA GLY A 152 -5.97 2.06 -15.25
C GLY A 152 -4.68 2.87 -15.08
N LEU A 153 -4.11 2.92 -13.88
CA LEU A 153 -2.79 3.50 -13.60
C LEU A 153 -1.66 2.46 -13.72
N GLU A 154 -2.00 1.19 -13.94
CA GLU A 154 -1.08 0.07 -14.13
C GLU A 154 -0.03 -0.09 -13.01
N PRO A 155 -0.43 -0.12 -11.71
CA PRO A 155 0.52 -0.36 -10.63
C PRO A 155 1.15 -1.75 -10.74
N ASP A 156 2.23 -1.99 -10.01
CA ASP A 156 2.81 -3.33 -9.95
C ASP A 156 1.93 -4.27 -9.10
N MET A 157 1.24 -3.74 -8.10
CA MET A 157 0.39 -4.48 -7.18
C MET A 157 -0.69 -3.59 -6.55
N MET A 158 -1.78 -4.22 -6.08
CA MET A 158 -2.76 -3.57 -5.19
C MET A 158 -2.71 -4.15 -3.78
N ILE A 159 -3.13 -3.38 -2.78
CA ILE A 159 -3.25 -3.85 -1.40
C ILE A 159 -4.60 -3.41 -0.81
N ALA A 160 -5.22 -4.26 -0.01
CA ALA A 160 -6.48 -3.92 0.65
C ALA A 160 -6.63 -4.52 2.06
N MET A 161 -7.04 -3.66 2.99
CA MET A 161 -7.62 -4.04 4.29
C MET A 161 -9.07 -4.55 4.11
N PRO A 162 -9.60 -5.32 5.08
CA PRO A 162 -11.00 -5.75 5.08
C PRO A 162 -11.98 -4.57 5.00
N PRO A 163 -13.19 -4.79 4.45
CA PRO A 163 -14.23 -3.75 4.42
C PRO A 163 -14.67 -3.38 5.83
N LYS A 164 -15.08 -2.12 6.02
CA LYS A 164 -15.66 -1.67 7.30
C LYS A 164 -17.15 -2.02 7.40
N VAL A 165 -17.84 -2.12 6.26
CA VAL A 165 -19.22 -2.61 6.14
C VAL A 165 -19.18 -4.13 5.94
N GLY A 166 -20.13 -4.85 6.54
CA GLY A 166 -20.12 -6.31 6.62
C GLY A 166 -19.70 -6.80 8.01
N ASP A 167 -20.35 -7.85 8.51
CA ASP A 167 -20.22 -8.37 9.88
C ASP A 167 -19.89 -9.87 9.95
N SER A 168 -19.55 -10.46 8.82
CA SER A 168 -19.20 -11.87 8.71
C SER A 168 -17.91 -12.11 7.92
N LEU A 169 -17.33 -13.30 8.10
CA LEU A 169 -16.22 -13.75 7.26
C LEU A 169 -16.64 -13.91 5.78
N GLU A 170 -17.94 -14.15 5.52
CA GLU A 170 -18.49 -14.21 4.16
C GLU A 170 -18.42 -12.83 3.48
N ASP A 171 -18.72 -11.75 4.19
CA ASP A 171 -18.60 -10.40 3.61
C ASP A 171 -17.16 -10.09 3.18
N TYR A 172 -16.17 -10.54 3.97
CA TYR A 172 -14.76 -10.41 3.60
C TYR A 172 -14.44 -11.27 2.38
N ARG A 173 -14.96 -12.50 2.32
CA ARG A 173 -14.78 -13.40 1.18
C ARG A 173 -15.28 -12.75 -0.10
N GLU A 174 -16.52 -12.25 -0.09
CA GLU A 174 -17.12 -11.56 -1.22
C GLU A 174 -16.33 -10.31 -1.64
N TYR A 175 -15.84 -9.54 -0.66
CA TYR A 175 -15.01 -8.36 -0.90
C TYR A 175 -13.71 -8.71 -1.65
N TYR A 176 -12.95 -9.70 -1.17
CA TYR A 176 -11.69 -10.10 -1.82
C TYR A 176 -11.92 -10.82 -3.15
N HIS A 177 -13.00 -11.59 -3.30
CA HIS A 177 -13.40 -12.14 -4.60
C HIS A 177 -13.72 -11.05 -5.62
N ALA A 178 -14.43 -9.99 -5.21
CA ALA A 178 -14.70 -8.87 -6.09
C ALA A 178 -13.41 -8.14 -6.48
N LEU A 179 -12.50 -7.88 -5.53
CA LEU A 179 -11.21 -7.24 -5.80
C LEU A 179 -10.35 -8.07 -6.77
N ALA A 180 -10.26 -9.38 -6.54
CA ALA A 180 -9.45 -10.27 -7.37
C ALA A 180 -9.93 -10.39 -8.82
N ARG A 181 -11.20 -10.05 -9.09
CA ARG A 181 -11.75 -10.02 -10.45
C ARG A 181 -11.47 -8.71 -11.20
N VAL A 182 -11.07 -7.65 -10.51
CA VAL A 182 -10.79 -6.33 -11.13
C VAL A 182 -9.47 -6.35 -11.91
N THR A 183 -8.48 -7.11 -11.45
CA THR A 183 -7.12 -7.09 -12.00
C THR A 183 -6.52 -8.48 -12.07
N ALA A 184 -5.63 -8.72 -13.03
CA ALA A 184 -4.77 -9.90 -13.06
C ALA A 184 -3.45 -9.70 -12.29
N ARG A 185 -3.18 -8.46 -11.85
CA ARG A 185 -1.96 -8.09 -11.11
C ARG A 185 -2.02 -8.63 -9.69
N PRO A 186 -0.87 -8.87 -9.05
CA PRO A 186 -0.86 -9.34 -7.69
C PRO A 186 -1.58 -8.38 -6.73
N ILE A 187 -2.21 -8.97 -5.72
CA ILE A 187 -2.96 -8.31 -4.66
C ILE A 187 -2.41 -8.79 -3.33
N MET A 188 -2.17 -7.84 -2.43
CA MET A 188 -1.79 -8.07 -1.06
C MET A 188 -3.00 -7.89 -0.13
N ILE A 189 -3.31 -8.91 0.65
CA ILE A 189 -4.31 -8.85 1.72
C ILE A 189 -3.64 -8.24 2.95
N GLN A 190 -4.18 -7.15 3.48
CA GLN A 190 -3.75 -6.62 4.78
C GLN A 190 -4.71 -7.09 5.86
N THR A 191 -4.24 -7.93 6.79
CA THR A 191 -5.07 -8.61 7.81
C THR A 191 -5.39 -7.77 9.03
N SER A 192 -5.10 -6.46 9.00
CA SER A 192 -5.34 -5.56 10.11
C SER A 192 -6.79 -5.69 10.63
N PRO A 193 -6.99 -6.19 11.86
CA PRO A 193 -8.32 -6.43 12.39
C PRO A 193 -9.10 -5.13 12.46
N ASN A 194 -10.31 -5.12 11.89
CA ASN A 194 -11.19 -3.96 11.96
C ASN A 194 -12.49 -4.24 12.73
N ARG A 195 -12.80 -5.51 13.02
CA ARG A 195 -14.00 -5.95 13.74
C ARG A 195 -13.67 -7.02 14.79
N PRO A 196 -14.15 -6.87 16.05
CA PRO A 196 -14.02 -7.92 17.06
C PRO A 196 -14.71 -9.22 16.62
N GLY A 197 -14.03 -10.35 16.79
CA GLY A 197 -14.58 -11.69 16.52
C GLY A 197 -14.48 -12.18 15.08
N ILE A 198 -13.99 -11.36 14.14
CA ILE A 198 -13.66 -11.80 12.78
C ILE A 198 -12.14 -11.79 12.65
N GLU A 199 -11.57 -12.96 12.34
CA GLU A 199 -10.13 -13.18 12.26
C GLU A 199 -9.73 -13.68 10.88
N PHE A 200 -8.64 -13.14 10.34
CA PHE A 200 -7.97 -13.70 9.16
C PHE A 200 -7.18 -14.94 9.56
N LYS A 201 -7.89 -16.05 9.74
CA LYS A 201 -7.24 -17.35 9.96
C LYS A 201 -6.50 -17.77 8.70
N THR A 202 -5.40 -18.51 8.87
CA THR A 202 -4.58 -19.01 7.75
C THR A 202 -5.41 -19.80 6.73
N ASP A 203 -6.39 -20.61 7.19
CA ASP A 203 -7.27 -21.37 6.30
C ASP A 203 -8.09 -20.46 5.37
N PHE A 204 -8.56 -19.31 5.87
CA PHE A 204 -9.32 -18.35 5.07
C PHE A 204 -8.43 -17.66 4.03
N ILE A 205 -7.22 -17.25 4.41
CA ILE A 205 -6.25 -16.65 3.48
C ILE A 205 -5.88 -17.66 2.39
N LYS A 206 -5.65 -18.93 2.77
CA LYS A 206 -5.34 -20.01 1.83
C LYS A 206 -6.50 -20.26 0.86
N GLU A 207 -7.74 -20.29 1.36
CA GLU A 207 -8.93 -20.43 0.53
C GLU A 207 -9.00 -19.35 -0.56
N LEU A 208 -8.73 -18.09 -0.20
CA LEU A 208 -8.69 -16.97 -1.14
C LEU A 208 -7.58 -17.12 -2.19
N ALA A 209 -6.36 -17.50 -1.77
CA ALA A 209 -5.23 -17.69 -2.66
C ALA A 209 -5.41 -18.88 -3.62
N ASP A 210 -6.03 -19.98 -3.14
CA ASP A 210 -6.36 -21.15 -3.97
C ASP A 210 -7.42 -20.80 -5.03
N ALA A 211 -8.37 -19.93 -4.70
CA ALA A 211 -9.41 -19.48 -5.63
C ALA A 211 -8.91 -18.45 -6.65
N TYR A 212 -7.93 -17.62 -6.27
CA TYR A 212 -7.42 -16.52 -7.10
C TYR A 212 -5.89 -16.43 -7.01
N PRO A 213 -5.14 -16.86 -8.04
CA PRO A 213 -3.68 -16.85 -8.03
C PRO A 213 -3.04 -15.47 -7.84
N ASN A 214 -3.79 -14.39 -8.11
CA ASN A 214 -3.35 -13.02 -7.88
C ASN A 214 -3.50 -12.58 -6.41
N LEU A 215 -4.25 -13.26 -5.55
CA LEU A 215 -4.26 -13.04 -4.10
C LEU A 215 -3.10 -13.78 -3.40
N GLY A 216 -1.87 -13.47 -3.82
CA GLY A 216 -0.68 -14.22 -3.43
C GLY A 216 0.11 -13.67 -2.25
N TYR A 217 -0.25 -12.49 -1.72
CA TYR A 217 0.56 -11.77 -0.74
C TYR A 217 -0.26 -11.37 0.50
N VAL A 218 0.40 -11.35 1.65
CA VAL A 218 -0.21 -10.98 2.93
C VAL A 218 0.68 -9.98 3.66
N LYS A 219 0.06 -8.93 4.19
CA LYS A 219 0.68 -8.00 5.14
C LYS A 219 -0.01 -8.14 6.49
N GLU A 220 0.77 -8.61 7.46
CA GLU A 220 0.43 -8.65 8.89
C GLU A 220 0.88 -7.36 9.61
#